data_AF-A0A0N4WPH1-F1
#
_entry.id   AF-A0A0N4WPH1-F1
#
_cell.length_a   1.000
_cell.length_b   1.000
_cell.length_c   1.000
_cell.angle_alpha   90.00
_cell.angle_beta   90.00
_cell.angle_gamma   90.00
#
_symmetry.space_group_name_H-M   'P 1'
#
loop_
_entity.id
_entity.type
_entity.pdbx_description
1 polymer ?
#
loop_
_entity_poly.entity_id
_entity_poly.type
_entity_poly.pdbx_seq_one_letter_code
_entity_poly.pdbx_strand_id
1 'polypeptide(L)'
;MVSQAVLYAGHILPFVLLWLGCVTDFIPIKKIGPDCDCFRHILVINFKFFFIQIYALTSVIYGVATFNDCPGAKEELMQEIKEAQDDLRKRKII
;
A
#
# COMPACT_ATOMS: atom_id res chain seq x y z
N MET A 1 14.96 2.04 -4.70
CA MET A 1 14.42 2.59 -3.43
C MET A 1 13.46 3.76 -3.65
N VAL A 2 13.75 4.75 -4.52
CA VAL A 2 12.87 5.91 -4.79
C VAL A 2 11.57 5.54 -5.54
N SER A 3 11.62 4.59 -6.47
CA SER A 3 10.46 4.24 -7.33
C SER A 3 9.24 3.72 -6.54
N GLN A 4 9.48 2.88 -5.52
CA GLN A 4 8.40 2.35 -4.69
C GLN A 4 7.78 3.41 -3.78
N ALA A 5 8.57 4.36 -3.26
CA ALA A 5 8.05 5.46 -2.44
C ALA A 5 7.16 6.43 -3.25
N VAL A 6 7.50 6.67 -4.52
CA VAL A 6 6.71 7.52 -5.41
C VAL A 6 5.39 6.85 -5.82
N LEU A 7 5.40 5.54 -6.10
CA LEU A 7 4.18 4.76 -6.32
C LEU A 7 3.28 4.75 -5.08
N TYR A 8 3.86 4.58 -3.90
CA TYR A 8 3.13 4.63 -2.63
C TYR A 8 2.53 6.00 -2.36
N ALA A 9 3.29 7.08 -2.61
CA ALA A 9 2.79 8.44 -2.51
C ALA A 9 1.64 8.68 -3.48
N GLY A 10 1.71 8.17 -4.71
CA GLY A 10 0.66 8.31 -5.72
C GLY A 10 -0.68 7.67 -5.35
N HIS A 11 -0.68 6.58 -4.58
CA HIS A 11 -1.92 5.93 -4.10
C HIS A 11 -2.41 6.49 -2.76
N ILE A 12 -1.51 6.88 -1.86
CA ILE A 12 -1.87 7.45 -0.55
C ILE A 12 -2.44 8.85 -0.68
N LEU A 13 -1.81 9.72 -1.47
CA LEU A 13 -2.20 11.13 -1.60
C LEU A 13 -3.68 11.32 -1.93
N PRO A 14 -4.26 10.68 -2.96
CA PRO A 14 -5.66 10.87 -3.29
C PRO A 14 -6.60 10.37 -2.18
N PHE A 15 -6.22 9.31 -1.45
CA PHE A 15 -7.02 8.78 -0.34
C PHE A 15 -7.02 9.73 0.87
N VAL A 16 -5.86 10.31 1.19
CA VAL A 16 -5.70 11.31 2.25
C VAL A 16 -6.39 12.61 1.89
N LEU A 17 -6.30 13.05 0.64
CA LEU A 17 -7.01 14.24 0.14
C LEU A 17 -8.53 14.05 0.15
N LEU A 18 -9.03 12.88 -0.24
CA LEU A 18 -10.45 12.53 -0.16
C LEU A 18 -10.92 12.54 1.30
N TRP A 19 -10.14 11.98 2.22
CA TRP A 19 -10.45 12.00 3.66
C TRP A 19 -10.50 13.44 4.21
N LEU A 20 -9.51 14.28 3.88
CA LEU A 20 -9.50 15.69 4.25
C LEU A 20 -10.71 16.44 3.69
N GLY A 21 -11.11 16.18 2.44
CA GLY A 21 -12.32 16.75 1.82
C GLY A 21 -13.61 16.36 2.56
N CYS A 22 -13.72 15.12 3.04
CA CYS A 22 -14.85 14.67 3.86
C CYS A 22 -14.83 15.27 5.28
N VAL A 23 -13.66 15.47 5.89
CA VAL A 23 -13.54 16.08 7.24
C VAL A 23 -13.80 17.58 7.22
N THR A 24 -13.44 18.26 6.13
CA THR A 24 -13.61 19.71 5.95
C THR A 24 -15.01 20.11 5.48
N ASP A 25 -15.99 19.18 5.51
CA ASP A 25 -17.39 19.43 5.10
C ASP A 25 -17.57 19.87 3.63
N PHE A 26 -16.58 19.62 2.76
CA PHE A 26 -16.68 19.98 1.34
C PHE A 26 -17.81 19.21 0.62
N ILE A 27 -18.17 18.02 1.12
CA ILE A 27 -19.29 17.21 0.65
C ILE A 27 -20.39 17.25 1.73
N PRO A 28 -21.58 17.82 1.46
CA PRO A 28 -22.65 17.98 2.45
C PRO A 28 -23.43 16.68 2.71
N ILE A 29 -22.75 15.59 3.10
CA ILE A 29 -23.37 14.31 3.46
C ILE A 29 -24.26 14.46 4.71
N LYS A 30 -23.99 15.48 5.54
CA LYS A 30 -24.76 15.82 6.73
C LYS A 30 -26.23 16.18 6.46
N LYS A 31 -26.59 16.61 5.24
CA LYS A 31 -27.97 16.97 4.88
C LYS A 31 -28.87 15.79 4.51
N ILE A 32 -28.33 14.58 4.40
CA ILE A 32 -29.08 13.41 3.89
C ILE A 32 -29.72 12.57 5.01
N GLY A 33 -29.40 12.85 6.27
CA GLY A 33 -29.90 12.11 7.43
C GLY A 33 -30.67 13.00 8.42
N PRO A 34 -31.41 12.38 9.36
CA PRO A 34 -32.14 13.10 10.40
C PRO A 34 -31.18 13.94 11.28
N ASP A 35 -31.60 15.14 11.69
CA ASP A 35 -30.87 16.12 12.53
C ASP A 35 -30.65 15.66 13.99
N CYS A 36 -30.32 14.39 14.20
CA CYS A 36 -29.96 13.83 15.48
C CYS A 36 -28.44 13.83 15.66
N ASP A 37 -27.93 14.56 16.66
CA ASP A 37 -26.49 14.68 16.94
C ASP A 37 -25.80 13.32 17.18
N CYS A 38 -26.54 12.31 17.67
CA CYS A 38 -26.05 10.93 17.83
C CYS A 38 -25.79 10.24 16.50
N PHE A 39 -26.67 10.40 15.51
CA PHE A 39 -26.52 9.78 14.19
C PHE A 39 -25.31 10.36 13.46
N ARG A 40 -25.08 11.67 13.62
CA ARG A 40 -23.91 12.36 13.06
C ARG A 40 -22.59 11.83 13.63
N HIS A 41 -22.49 11.63 14.94
CA HIS A 41 -21.27 11.09 15.55
C HIS A 41 -21.01 9.64 15.13
N ILE A 42 -22.04 8.80 15.13
CA ILE A 42 -21.93 7.40 14.71
C ILE A 42 -21.46 7.31 13.25
N LEU A 43 -22.04 8.08 12.34
CA LEU A 43 -21.68 8.04 10.92
C LEU A 43 -20.23 8.51 10.71
N VAL A 44 -19.82 9.62 11.34
CA VAL A 44 -18.45 10.15 11.21
C VAL A 44 -17.40 9.20 11.79
N ILE A 45 -17.69 8.58 12.94
CA ILE A 45 -16.76 7.64 13.59
C ILE A 45 -16.61 6.39 12.73
N ASN A 46 -17.72 5.78 12.29
CA ASN A 46 -17.67 4.57 11.48
C ASN A 46 -16.97 4.80 10.14
N PHE A 47 -17.22 5.95 9.50
CA PHE A 47 -16.56 6.28 8.24
C PHE A 47 -15.05 6.47 8.40
N LYS A 48 -14.58 7.09 9.50
CA LYS A 48 -13.15 7.20 9.82
C LYS A 48 -12.48 5.84 9.96
N PHE A 49 -13.08 4.93 10.73
CA PHE A 49 -12.51 3.60 10.93
C PHE A 49 -12.53 2.76 9.64
N PHE A 50 -13.56 2.90 8.82
CA PHE A 50 -13.69 2.17 7.56
C PHE A 50 -12.56 2.53 6.57
N PHE A 51 -12.24 3.82 6.41
CA PHE A 51 -11.15 4.26 5.54
C PHE A 51 -9.78 3.78 6.00
N ILE A 52 -9.53 3.79 7.32
CA ILE A 52 -8.28 3.30 7.89
C ILE A 52 -8.15 1.78 7.68
N GLN A 53 -9.24 1.02 7.84
CA GLN A 53 -9.23 -0.42 7.61
C GLN A 53 -8.93 -0.78 6.16
N ILE A 54 -9.56 -0.10 5.19
CA ILE A 54 -9.28 -0.32 3.76
C ILE A 54 -7.83 0.00 3.45
N TYR A 55 -7.33 1.13 3.96
CA TYR A 55 -5.94 1.53 3.74
C TYR A 55 -4.96 0.48 4.28
N ALA A 56 -5.17 0.01 5.52
CA ALA A 56 -4.34 -1.03 6.11
C ALA A 56 -4.37 -2.32 5.28
N LEU A 57 -5.56 -2.78 4.88
CA LEU A 57 -5.71 -4.00 4.09
C LEU A 57 -5.02 -3.89 2.72
N THR A 58 -5.25 -2.79 1.99
CA THR A 58 -4.64 -2.54 0.68
C THR A 58 -3.13 -2.42 0.78
N SER A 59 -2.59 -1.78 1.83
CA SER A 59 -1.14 -1.64 2.03
C SER A 59 -0.43 -2.99 2.19
N VAL A 60 -1.07 -3.92 2.93
CA VAL A 60 -0.55 -5.27 3.15
C VAL A 60 -0.65 -6.09 1.87
N ILE A 61 -1.80 -6.08 1.18
CA ILE A 61 -1.99 -6.80 -0.08
C ILE A 61 -1.01 -6.32 -1.15
N TYR A 62 -0.83 -5.00 -1.27
CA TYR A 62 0.13 -4.41 -2.21
C TYR A 62 1.57 -4.78 -1.84
N GLY A 63 1.91 -4.76 -0.56
CA GLY A 63 3.22 -5.19 -0.07
C GLY A 63 3.52 -6.64 -0.41
N VAL A 64 2.56 -7.54 -0.20
CA VAL A 64 2.68 -8.97 -0.54
C VAL A 64 2.76 -9.19 -2.05
N ALA A 65 1.92 -8.51 -2.84
CA ALA A 65 1.95 -8.60 -4.30
C ALA A 65 3.28 -8.08 -4.89
N THR A 66 3.79 -6.96 -4.37
CA THR A 66 5.02 -6.33 -4.86
C THR A 66 6.29 -7.06 -4.40
N PHE A 67 6.25 -7.75 -3.26
CA PHE A 67 7.39 -8.58 -2.80
C PHE A 67 7.73 -9.70 -3.79
N ASN A 68 6.74 -10.18 -4.55
CA ASN A 68 6.92 -11.21 -5.56
C ASN A 68 7.63 -10.67 -6.83
N ASP A 69 7.47 -9.39 -7.13
CA ASP A 69 8.08 -8.71 -8.28
C ASP A 69 9.38 -8.00 -7.90
N CYS A 70 10.36 -8.76 -7.39
CA CYS A 70 11.73 -8.28 -7.26
C CYS A 70 12.60 -8.85 -8.40
N PRO A 71 12.45 -8.37 -9.65
CA PRO A 71 13.27 -8.84 -10.77
C PRO A 71 14.77 -8.55 -10.54
N GLY A 72 15.10 -7.47 -9.82
CA GLY A 72 16.48 -7.14 -9.45
C GLY A 72 17.09 -8.16 -8.48
N ALA A 73 16.35 -8.58 -7.44
CA ALA A 73 16.85 -9.62 -6.53
C ALA A 73 16.97 -10.98 -7.23
N LYS A 74 16.09 -11.28 -8.19
CA LYS A 74 16.22 -12.49 -9.02
C LYS A 74 17.45 -12.44 -9.91
N GLU A 75 17.77 -11.29 -10.50
CA GLU A 75 18.91 -11.10 -11.38
C GLU A 75 20.24 -11.17 -10.58
N GLU A 76 20.33 -10.50 -9.43
CA GLU A 76 21.45 -10.64 -8.49
C GLU A 76 21.64 -12.10 -8.04
N LEU A 77 20.56 -12.76 -7.61
CA LEU A 77 20.63 -14.16 -7.16
C LEU A 77 21.05 -15.11 -8.29
N MET A 78 20.59 -14.88 -9.52
CA MET A 78 21.01 -15.67 -10.69
C MET A 78 22.48 -15.43 -11.04
N GLN A 79 22.99 -14.23 -10.81
CA GLN A 79 24.39 -13.91 -10.99
C GLN A 79 25.26 -14.63 -9.94
N GLU A 80 24.86 -14.62 -8.67
CA GLU A 80 25.52 -15.37 -7.59
C GLU A 80 25.54 -16.89 -7.85
N ILE A 81 24.44 -17.46 -8.35
CA ILE A 81 24.38 -18.89 -8.72
C ILE A 81 25.37 -19.20 -9.85
N LYS A 82 25.51 -18.31 -10.83
CA LYS A 82 26.41 -18.51 -11.97
C LYS A 82 27.88 -18.46 -11.54
N GLU A 83 28.22 -17.52 -10.66
CA GLU A 83 29.56 -17.43 -10.06
C GLU A 83 29.88 -18.65 -9.20
N ALA A 84 28.93 -19.13 -8.40
CA ALA A 84 29.09 -20.35 -7.60
C ALA A 84 29.28 -21.59 -8.49
N GLN A 85 28.52 -21.71 -9.58
CA GLN A 85 28.72 -22.80 -10.56
C GLN A 85 30.10 -22.75 -11.21
N ASP A 86 30.57 -21.58 -11.62
CA ASP A 86 31.90 -21.43 -12.23
C ASP A 86 33.01 -21.76 -11.23
N ASP A 87 32.86 -21.40 -9.95
CA ASP A 87 33.84 -21.77 -8.92
C ASP A 87 33.86 -23.29 -8.68
N LEU A 88 32.71 -23.94 -8.65
CA LEU A 88 32.61 -25.40 -8.53
C LEU A 88 33.21 -26.13 -9.75
N ARG A 89 33.03 -25.57 -10.96
CA ARG A 89 33.63 -26.10 -12.20
C ARG A 89 35.14 -25.92 -12.25
N LYS A 90 35.66 -24.79 -11.75
CA LYS A 90 37.11 -24.57 -11.57
C LYS A 90 37.72 -25.57 -10.57
N ARG A 91 36.98 -25.89 -9.51
CA ARG A 91 37.38 -26.88 -8.51
C ARG A 91 37.20 -28.34 -8.97
N LYS A 92 36.64 -28.56 -10.17
CA LYS A 92 36.31 -29.90 -10.73
C LYS A 92 35.42 -30.75 -9.82
N ILE A 93 34.56 -30.10 -9.03
CA ILE A 93 33.57 -30.77 -8.18
C ILE A 93 32.35 -31.16 -9.01
N ILE A 94 32.06 -30.37 -10.06
CA ILE A 94 31.03 -30.57 -11.07
C ILE A 94 31.63 -30.30 -12.45
#